data_AF-A0A2M9ITP5-F1
#
_entry.id   AF-A0A2M9ITP5-F1
#
_cell.length_a   1.000
_cell.length_b   1.000
_cell.length_c   1.000
_cell.angle_alpha   90.00
_cell.angle_beta   90.00
_cell.angle_gamma   90.00
#
_symmetry.space_group_name_H-M   'P 1'
#
loop_
_entity.id
_entity.type
_entity.pdbx_description
1 polymer ?
#
loop_
_entity_poly.entity_id
_entity_poly.type
_entity_poly.pdbx_seq_one_letter_code
_entity_poly.pdbx_strand_id
1 'polypeptide(L)' 'MRCDLKAGSSGGPHLLDFDHNTKTGTVVGVNSSTRTTDAGPVEDAAPLDSTAMLLYARAQVG' A
#
# COMPACT_ATOMS: atom_id res chain seq x y z
N MET A 1 -9.37 -0.55 -3.62
CA MET A 1 -9.53 0.30 -4.83
C MET A 1 -9.65 -0.58 -6.06
N ARG A 2 -10.37 -0.19 -7.13
CA ARG A 2 -10.29 -0.94 -8.40
C ARG A 2 -8.92 -0.69 -8.99
N CYS A 3 -8.12 -1.75 -9.12
CA CYS A 3 -6.76 -1.68 -9.60
C CYS A 3 -6.52 -2.89 -10.52
N ASP A 4 -5.92 -2.64 -11.67
CA ASP A 4 -5.57 -3.63 -12.70
C ASP A 4 -4.14 -4.18 -12.51
N LEU A 5 -3.51 -3.85 -11.38
CA LEU A 5 -2.23 -4.38 -10.97
C LEU A 5 -2.28 -5.92 -10.82
N LYS A 6 -1.20 -6.58 -11.24
CA LYS A 6 -1.07 -8.04 -11.25
C LYS A 6 -0.07 -8.50 -10.20
N ALA A 7 -0.03 -9.82 -9.97
CA ALA A 7 0.99 -10.45 -9.14
C ALA A 7 2.40 -9.92 -9.48
N GLY A 8 3.13 -9.51 -8.44
CA GLY A 8 4.38 -8.73 -8.57
C GLY A 8 4.25 -7.27 -8.11
N SER A 9 3.03 -6.71 -8.04
CA SER A 9 2.78 -5.39 -7.42
C SER A 9 2.72 -5.43 -5.89
N SER A 10 2.65 -6.61 -5.28
CA SER A 10 2.59 -6.80 -3.83
C SER A 10 3.74 -6.06 -3.14
N GLY A 11 3.43 -5.31 -2.09
CA GLY A 11 4.38 -4.45 -1.37
C GLY A 11 4.50 -3.03 -1.94
N GLY A 12 3.88 -2.72 -3.09
CA GLY A 12 3.83 -1.36 -3.63
C GLY A 12 3.12 -0.37 -2.70
N PRO A 13 3.55 0.90 -2.63
CA PRO A 13 3.00 1.86 -1.68
C PRO A 13 1.67 2.46 -2.14
N HIS A 14 0.74 2.63 -1.20
CA HIS A 14 -0.41 3.50 -1.34
C HIS A 14 -0.01 4.88 -0.84
N LEU A 15 -0.08 5.88 -1.72
CA LEU A 15 0.37 7.24 -1.43
C LEU A 15 -0.83 8.18 -1.28
N LEU A 16 -0.88 8.90 -0.17
CA LEU A 16 -1.73 10.06 0.03
C LEU A 16 -0.97 11.33 -0.38
N ASP A 17 -1.69 12.33 -0.91
CA ASP A 17 -1.14 13.62 -1.33
C ASP A 17 0.05 13.50 -2.29
N PHE A 18 -0.07 12.61 -3.28
CA PHE A 18 0.99 12.36 -4.25
C PHE A 18 1.27 13.61 -5.12
N ASP A 19 2.49 14.13 -5.02
CA ASP A 19 2.99 15.19 -5.89
C ASP A 19 3.60 14.58 -7.15
N HIS A 20 2.97 14.89 -8.29
CA HIS A 20 3.41 14.41 -9.60
C HIS A 20 4.74 15.02 -10.06
N ASN A 21 5.17 16.15 -9.51
CA ASN A 21 6.44 16.80 -9.86
C ASN A 21 7.63 16.11 -9.18
N THR A 22 7.53 15.87 -7.87
CA THR A 22 8.59 15.23 -7.09
C THR A 22 8.50 13.71 -7.06
N LYS A 23 7.36 13.14 -7.49
CA LYS A 23 7.05 11.70 -7.41
C LYS A 23 7.03 11.17 -5.96
N THR A 24 6.61 12.00 -5.02
CA THR A 24 6.55 11.66 -3.59
C THR A 24 5.15 11.83 -3.03
N GLY A 25 4.83 11.10 -1.98
CA GLY A 25 3.61 11.27 -1.19
C GLY A 25 3.76 10.59 0.16
N THR A 26 2.77 10.73 1.03
CA THR A 26 2.75 10.06 2.32
C THR A 26 2.31 8.62 2.13
N VAL A 27 3.13 7.65 2.51
CA VAL A 27 2.73 6.24 2.48
C VAL A 27 1.67 6.00 3.58
N VAL A 28 0.52 5.43 3.19
CA VAL A 28 -0.59 5.13 4.12
C VAL A 28 -0.95 3.64 4.16
N GLY A 29 -0.40 2.84 3.25
CA GLY A 29 -0.59 1.39 3.19
C GLY A 29 0.26 0.77 2.09
N VAL A 30 0.17 -0.55 1.97
CA VAL A 30 0.85 -1.31 0.92
C VAL A 30 -0.08 -2.32 0.25
N ASN A 31 0.09 -2.52 -1.04
CA ASN A 31 -0.58 -3.59 -1.80
C ASN A 31 -0.33 -4.93 -1.12
N SER A 32 -1.39 -5.63 -0.71
CA SER A 32 -1.25 -6.90 -0.01
C SER A 32 -1.87 -8.03 -0.81
N SER A 33 -3.16 -7.93 -1.09
CA SER A 33 -3.91 -9.00 -1.73
C SER A 33 -5.00 -8.45 -2.65
N THR A 34 -5.55 -9.35 -3.46
CA THR A 34 -6.72 -9.06 -4.29
C THR A 34 -7.89 -9.89 -3.77
N ARG A 35 -9.06 -9.28 -3.70
CA ARG A 35 -10.33 -10.01 -3.56
C ARG A 35 -11.24 -9.74 -4.74
N THR A 36 -12.06 -10.72 -5.09
CA THR A 36 -13.06 -10.57 -6.14
C THR A 36 -14.39 -10.13 -5.54
N THR A 37 -15.02 -9.12 -6.14
CA THR A 37 -16.38 -8.66 -5.81
C THR A 37 -17.29 -8.83 -7.02
N ASP A 38 -18.61 -8.66 -6.86
CA ASP A 38 -19.57 -8.66 -7.98
C ASP A 38 -19.24 -7.59 -9.05
N ALA A 39 -18.48 -6.57 -8.65
CA ALA A 39 -18.02 -5.48 -9.50
C ALA A 39 -16.62 -5.72 -10.10
N GLY A 40 -16.03 -6.91 -9.92
CA GLY A 40 -14.68 -7.27 -10.38
C GLY A 40 -13.63 -7.31 -9.27
N PRO A 41 -12.34 -7.54 -9.61
CA PRO A 41 -11.26 -7.60 -8.64
C PRO A 41 -11.00 -6.24 -7.98
N VAL A 42 -10.69 -6.27 -6.69
CA VAL A 42 -10.39 -5.11 -5.86
C VAL A 42 -9.08 -5.40 -5.12
N GLU A 43 -8.18 -4.44 -5.16
CA GLU A 43 -6.95 -4.46 -4.38
C GLU A 43 -7.24 -4.06 -2.93
N ASP A 44 -6.78 -4.90 -2.00
CA ASP A 44 -6.78 -4.69 -0.57
C ASP A 44 -5.37 -4.32 -0.10
N ALA A 45 -5.32 -3.28 0.74
CA ALA A 45 -4.10 -2.77 1.31
C ALA A 45 -3.96 -3.19 2.77
N ALA A 46 -2.75 -3.48 3.20
CA ALA A 46 -2.42 -3.49 4.62
C ALA A 46 -2.19 -2.04 5.08
N PRO A 47 -2.98 -1.51 6.03
CA PRO A 47 -2.82 -0.13 6.50
C PRO A 47 -1.57 0.03 7.37
N LEU A 48 -0.98 1.22 7.34
CA LEU A 48 0.10 1.58 8.27
C LEU A 48 -0.47 2.02 9.62
N ASP A 49 -0.95 1.05 10.39
CA ASP A 49 -1.42 1.27 11.76
C ASP A 49 -0.27 1.38 12.78
N SER A 50 -0.62 1.57 14.06
CA SER A 50 0.38 1.70 15.14
C SER A 50 1.32 0.50 15.25
N THR A 51 0.86 -0.72 14.93
CA THR A 51 1.70 -1.92 14.95
C THR A 51 2.69 -1.90 13.80
N ALA A 52 2.25 -1.55 12.59
CA ALA A 52 3.12 -1.37 11.44
C ALA A 52 4.19 -0.30 11.70
N MET A 53 3.83 0.81 12.36
CA MET A 53 4.77 1.87 12.73
C MET A 53 5.81 1.39 13.75
N LEU A 54 5.43 0.56 14.72
CA LEU A 54 6.38 -0.04 15.67
C LEU A 54 7.36 -0.99 14.97
N LEU A 55 6.87 -1.82 14.05
CA LEU A 55 7.71 -2.70 13.24
C LEU A 55 8.69 -1.89 12.38
N TYR A 56 8.22 -0.81 11.75
CA TYR A 56 9.07 0.10 10.99
C TYR A 56 10.20 0.70 11.84
N ALA A 57 9.86 1.24 13.02
CA ALA A 57 10.86 1.80 13.93
C ALA A 57 11.91 0.77 14.37
N ARG A 58 11.51 -0.50 14.55
CA ARG A 58 12.44 -1.60 14.86
C ARG A 58 13.34 -1.96 13.67
N ALA A 59 12.82 -1.94 12.45
CA ALA A 59 13.59 -2.27 11.26
C ALA A 59 14.66 -1.21 10.93
N GLN A 60 14.45 0.05 11.32
CA GLN A 60 15.40 1.14 11.06
C GLN A 60 16.69 1.09 11.89
N VAL A 61 16.70 0.32 12.99
CA VAL A 61 17.86 0.21 13.89
C VAL A 61 18.63 -1.11 13.70
N GLY A 62 18.27 -1.90 12.68
CA GLY A 62 18.88 -3.18 12.32
C GLY A 62 20.06 -3.07 11.38
#